data_AF-A0A1A8K3L2-F1
#
_entry.id   AF-A0A1A8K3L2-F1
#
_cell.length_a   1.000
_cell.length_b   1.000
_cell.length_c   1.000
_cell.angle_alpha   90.00
_cell.angle_beta   90.00
_cell.angle_gamma   90.00
#
_symmetry.space_group_name_H-M   'P 1'
#
loop_
_entity.id
_entity.type
_entity.pdbx_description
1 polymer ?
#
loop_
_entity_poly.entity_id
_entity_poly.type
_entity_poly.pdbx_seq_one_letter_code
_entity_poly.pdbx_strand_id
1 'polypeptide(L)'
;VSLRKGSSGNTYSPEITQQFPKMFEKSSRLSREAEDQLNVIPKFCFPDAQDWKPSAQMPSETFSFVLTGEDGSRWFCYCRKILPSGKGKRLPEVHCIVSKLGCFDLFAKILEEVERRREMSAALVYPFMRSVMEAPFPAPGRTVTVKSFLPGSGNEVLTLCRPVDSRLEHVDFGSLLQCVSVGRLLQVFASLLLERRVIFVADKHSVLSRCSHAALALLYPFTWQHTFVPVLPASMLDISCSPTPFLIGVLAPCLPQLLELPIEEVLIVDLCADRFVVQLGDEDCILPSKLQAALQQILEDREEILRQQDGDSSGDQQAGLSALVSEAFVRFFVELVGHYPHHMVESSNGIKELQRDNFRKSHPSRGVRQLLQLFMDTQMFAGFIQDKELRKGGGRGLFETRAAAYLDSYPESEPCGVNKFLKGLGNKMKLLQIK
;
A
#
# COMPACT_ATOMS: atom_id res chain seq x y z
N VAL A 1 8.71 17.24 -12.35
CA VAL A 1 10.02 17.40 -11.67
C VAL A 1 11.10 16.97 -12.64
N SER A 2 12.17 17.75 -12.77
CA SER A 2 13.28 17.44 -13.69
C SER A 2 14.61 17.66 -12.96
N LEU A 3 15.65 16.95 -13.38
CA LEU A 3 17.00 17.11 -12.85
C LEU A 3 17.69 18.34 -13.47
N ARG A 4 18.22 19.23 -12.64
CA ARG A 4 19.09 20.33 -13.06
C ARG A 4 20.53 20.06 -12.65
N LYS A 5 21.47 20.47 -13.49
CA LYS A 5 22.90 20.30 -13.23
C LYS A 5 23.35 21.34 -12.19
N GLY A 6 24.03 20.89 -11.14
CA GLY A 6 24.64 21.75 -10.15
C GLY A 6 25.80 22.59 -10.71
N SER A 7 26.19 23.64 -9.98
CA SER A 7 27.30 24.53 -10.34
C SER A 7 28.69 23.88 -10.18
N SER A 8 28.81 22.85 -9.36
CA SER A 8 30.06 22.15 -9.03
C SER A 8 30.01 20.66 -9.42
N GLY A 9 30.27 20.35 -10.69
CA GLY A 9 30.49 18.97 -11.17
C GLY A 9 29.25 18.20 -11.62
N ASN A 10 29.37 16.87 -11.75
CA ASN A 10 28.35 15.94 -12.27
C ASN A 10 27.16 15.69 -11.29
N THR A 11 26.88 16.62 -10.38
CA THR A 11 25.80 16.50 -9.41
C THR A 11 24.50 17.06 -9.99
N TYR A 12 23.37 16.40 -9.70
CA TYR A 12 22.05 16.83 -10.15
C TYR A 12 21.13 17.14 -8.97
N SER A 13 20.36 18.23 -9.07
CA SER A 13 19.32 18.60 -8.12
C SER A 13 17.94 18.50 -8.78
N PRO A 14 16.96 17.82 -8.15
CA PRO A 14 15.62 17.76 -8.68
C PRO A 14 14.85 19.05 -8.40
N GLU A 15 14.17 19.59 -9.42
CA GLU A 15 13.38 20.83 -9.32
C GLU A 15 11.99 20.68 -9.94
N ILE A 16 11.02 21.41 -9.39
CA ILE A 16 9.68 21.52 -9.99
C ILE A 16 9.78 22.44 -11.21
N THR A 17 9.65 21.85 -12.39
CA THR A 17 9.67 22.58 -13.68
C THR A 17 8.30 23.04 -14.13
N GLN A 18 7.25 22.29 -13.76
CA GLN A 18 5.85 22.57 -14.06
C GLN A 18 4.98 22.08 -12.91
N GLN A 19 3.93 22.83 -12.61
CA GLN A 19 2.95 22.50 -11.57
C GLN A 19 1.54 22.82 -12.08
N PHE A 20 0.58 21.94 -11.77
CA PHE A 20 -0.82 22.11 -12.11
C PHE A 20 -1.71 21.69 -10.93
N PRO A 21 -2.77 22.48 -10.60
CA PRO A 21 -3.04 23.83 -11.08
C PRO A 21 -1.86 24.77 -10.76
N LYS A 22 -1.75 25.90 -11.50
CA LYS A 22 -0.85 27.00 -11.14
C LYS A 22 -1.40 27.69 -9.88
N MET A 23 -1.51 26.97 -8.77
CA MET A 23 -1.99 27.53 -7.51
C MET A 23 -0.86 28.31 -6.88
N PHE A 24 -0.96 29.64 -6.91
CA PHE A 24 -0.47 30.56 -5.87
C PHE A 24 -1.12 31.95 -5.90
N GLU A 25 -1.95 32.33 -6.88
CA GLU A 25 -2.44 33.73 -6.92
C GLU A 25 -3.71 34.04 -6.10
N LYS A 26 -4.64 33.11 -5.79
CA LYS A 26 -5.97 33.55 -5.29
C LYS A 26 -6.75 32.73 -4.24
N SER A 27 -6.22 31.75 -3.52
CA SER A 27 -6.98 31.20 -2.38
C SER A 27 -6.12 30.71 -1.21
N SER A 28 -6.35 31.34 -0.05
CA SER A 28 -6.06 30.92 1.33
C SER A 28 -4.66 30.36 1.63
N ARG A 29 -3.93 31.03 2.53
CA ARG A 29 -2.69 30.58 3.19
C ARG A 29 -2.66 29.05 3.32
N LEU A 30 -1.80 28.39 2.55
CA LEU A 30 -1.45 26.99 2.82
C LEU A 30 -0.86 26.93 4.23
N SER A 31 -1.09 25.83 4.97
CA SER A 31 -0.38 25.63 6.22
C SER A 31 1.12 25.54 5.93
N ARG A 32 1.97 26.00 6.86
CA ARG A 32 3.43 25.85 6.75
C ARG A 32 3.82 24.39 6.48
N GLU A 33 3.13 23.45 7.11
CA GLU A 33 3.28 22.01 6.88
C GLU A 33 3.05 21.61 5.42
N ALA A 34 2.02 22.15 4.75
CA ALA A 34 1.77 21.85 3.34
C ALA A 34 2.87 22.43 2.43
N GLU A 35 3.42 23.60 2.76
CA GLU A 35 4.55 24.18 2.03
C GLU A 35 5.82 23.34 2.20
N ASP A 36 6.10 22.89 3.43
CA ASP A 36 7.24 22.02 3.73
C ASP A 36 7.13 20.66 3.01
N GLN A 37 5.93 20.06 3.01
CA GLN A 37 5.65 18.83 2.25
C GLN A 37 5.85 19.02 0.74
N LEU A 38 5.45 20.15 0.17
CA LEU A 38 5.66 20.43 -1.25
C LEU A 38 7.16 20.58 -1.60
N ASN A 39 7.94 21.18 -0.71
CA ASN A 39 9.37 21.42 -0.91
C ASN A 39 10.19 20.13 -0.93
N VAL A 40 9.73 19.05 -0.29
CA VAL A 40 10.44 17.76 -0.28
C VAL A 40 10.12 16.88 -1.49
N ILE A 41 8.97 17.05 -2.14
CA ILE A 41 8.52 16.23 -3.30
C ILE A 41 9.61 16.01 -4.34
N PRO A 42 10.39 17.02 -4.78
CA PRO A 42 11.42 16.81 -5.78
C PRO A 42 12.47 15.76 -5.38
N LYS A 43 12.86 15.74 -4.11
CA LYS A 43 13.83 14.76 -3.56
C LYS A 43 13.27 13.34 -3.61
N PHE A 44 11.97 13.17 -3.40
CA PHE A 44 11.30 11.87 -3.50
C PHE A 44 10.98 11.44 -4.93
N CYS A 45 10.81 12.39 -5.86
CA CYS A 45 10.74 12.06 -7.29
C CYS A 45 12.08 11.53 -7.83
N PHE A 46 13.21 11.95 -7.25
CA PHE A 46 14.56 11.48 -7.60
C PHE A 46 15.34 11.11 -6.33
N PRO A 47 14.98 9.98 -5.67
CA PRO A 47 15.60 9.58 -4.40
C PRO A 47 17.08 9.21 -4.57
N ASP A 48 17.52 8.97 -5.81
CA ASP A 48 18.87 8.64 -6.29
C ASP A 48 19.54 9.81 -7.06
N ALA A 49 19.11 11.07 -6.83
CA ALA A 49 19.55 12.26 -7.59
C ALA A 49 21.08 12.39 -7.80
N GLN A 50 21.87 11.92 -6.83
CA GLN A 50 23.34 12.07 -6.83
C GLN A 50 24.06 11.16 -7.83
N ASP A 51 23.46 10.03 -8.20
CA ASP A 51 24.10 8.99 -9.01
C ASP A 51 23.67 9.02 -10.49
N TRP A 52 22.90 10.03 -10.88
CA TRP A 52 22.32 10.09 -12.21
C TRP A 52 23.35 10.29 -13.32
N LYS A 53 23.23 9.46 -14.36
CA LYS A 53 23.97 9.60 -15.62
C LYS A 53 22.99 9.74 -16.78
N PRO A 54 23.19 10.70 -17.70
CA PRO A 54 22.35 10.83 -18.88
C PRO A 54 22.32 9.53 -19.70
N SER A 55 21.13 9.07 -20.05
CA SER A 55 20.91 7.83 -20.82
C SER A 55 20.25 8.12 -22.17
N ALA A 56 20.54 7.29 -23.17
CA ALA A 56 19.90 7.36 -24.48
C ALA A 56 18.54 6.64 -24.50
N GLN A 57 18.40 5.60 -23.68
CA GLN A 57 17.21 4.75 -23.57
C GLN A 57 16.97 4.43 -22.09
N MET A 58 15.71 4.54 -21.67
CA MET A 58 15.27 4.18 -20.34
C MET A 58 13.78 3.83 -20.42
N PRO A 59 13.36 2.65 -19.94
CA PRO A 59 11.95 2.35 -19.84
C PRO A 59 11.31 3.24 -18.78
N SER A 60 10.11 3.70 -19.07
CA SER A 60 9.37 4.50 -18.13
C SER A 60 8.96 3.68 -16.91
N GLU A 61 9.11 4.24 -15.72
CA GLU A 61 8.87 3.57 -14.44
C GLU A 61 7.74 4.26 -13.67
N THR A 62 6.82 3.46 -13.14
CA THR A 62 5.74 3.94 -12.26
C THR A 62 6.04 3.52 -10.83
N PHE A 63 6.00 4.48 -9.90
CA PHE A 63 6.20 4.23 -8.48
C PHE A 63 5.43 5.27 -7.67
N SER A 64 5.40 5.10 -6.36
CA SER A 64 4.79 6.07 -5.47
C SER A 64 5.55 6.16 -4.16
N PHE A 65 5.43 7.30 -3.51
CA PHE A 65 5.88 7.51 -2.15
C PHE A 65 4.77 8.18 -1.35
N VAL A 66 4.92 8.16 -0.02
CA VAL A 66 3.93 8.73 0.89
C VAL A 66 4.64 9.70 1.82
N LEU A 67 4.08 10.90 1.93
CA LEU A 67 4.45 11.86 2.98
C LEU A 67 3.43 11.72 4.11
N THR A 68 3.93 11.49 5.32
CA THR A 68 3.09 11.36 6.53
C THR A 68 3.20 12.66 7.32
N GLY A 69 2.06 13.31 7.57
CA GLY A 69 1.96 14.50 8.42
C GLY A 69 2.04 14.16 9.91
N GLU A 70 2.21 15.18 10.74
CA GLU A 70 2.32 15.02 12.20
C GLU A 70 1.02 14.46 12.81
N ASP A 71 -0.11 14.72 12.17
CA ASP A 71 -1.44 14.22 12.54
C ASP A 71 -1.74 12.79 12.03
N GLY A 72 -0.76 12.14 11.40
CA GLY A 72 -0.92 10.83 10.76
C GLY A 72 -1.60 10.88 9.39
N SER A 73 -1.95 12.08 8.89
CA SER A 73 -2.50 12.23 7.54
C SER A 73 -1.48 11.85 6.47
N ARG A 74 -1.96 11.31 5.35
CA ARG A 74 -1.10 10.80 4.27
C ARG A 74 -1.32 11.54 2.96
N TRP A 75 -0.21 11.95 2.36
CA TRP A 75 -0.17 12.46 1.00
C TRP A 75 0.48 11.39 0.12
N PHE A 76 -0.32 10.76 -0.71
CA PHE A 76 0.13 9.80 -1.70
C PHE A 76 0.63 10.56 -2.92
N CYS A 77 1.88 10.30 -3.31
CA CYS A 77 2.53 10.91 -4.44
C CYS A 77 2.78 9.85 -5.51
N TYR A 78 1.95 9.86 -6.55
CA TYR A 78 1.98 8.92 -7.67
C TYR A 78 2.93 9.46 -8.73
N CYS A 79 3.97 8.70 -9.04
CA CYS A 79 5.05 9.12 -9.91
C CYS A 79 5.11 8.28 -11.19
N ARG A 80 5.34 8.98 -12.30
CA ARG A 80 5.66 8.40 -13.60
C ARG A 80 6.95 9.02 -14.09
N LYS A 81 8.03 8.23 -14.02
CA LYS A 81 9.37 8.59 -14.47
C LYS A 81 9.53 8.20 -15.92
N ILE A 82 9.90 9.15 -16.76
CA ILE A 82 9.98 8.99 -18.21
C ILE A 82 11.29 9.54 -18.72
N LEU A 83 11.73 9.08 -19.89
CA LEU A 83 12.78 9.72 -20.66
C LEU A 83 12.14 10.64 -21.72
N PRO A 84 12.29 11.97 -21.64
CA PRO A 84 11.66 12.90 -22.59
C PRO A 84 12.10 12.64 -24.03
N SER A 85 11.20 12.80 -25.02
CA SER A 85 11.50 12.68 -26.45
C SER A 85 12.65 13.60 -26.91
N GLY A 86 13.50 13.13 -27.83
CA GLY A 86 14.72 13.82 -28.24
C GLY A 86 15.82 12.89 -28.75
N LYS A 87 16.93 13.48 -29.20
CA LYS A 87 18.10 12.73 -29.69
C LYS A 87 19.21 12.68 -28.62
N GLY A 88 19.94 11.57 -28.56
CA GLY A 88 21.11 11.41 -27.70
C GLY A 88 20.78 11.15 -26.22
N LYS A 89 21.82 11.32 -25.38
CA LYS A 89 21.73 11.10 -23.93
C LYS A 89 20.97 12.24 -23.26
N ARG A 90 19.95 11.90 -22.49
CA ARG A 90 19.03 12.84 -21.82
C ARG A 90 18.87 12.46 -20.36
N LEU A 91 18.39 13.41 -19.57
CA LEU A 91 18.00 13.16 -18.19
C LEU A 91 16.51 12.79 -18.14
N PRO A 92 16.12 11.89 -17.24
CA PRO A 92 14.72 11.58 -17.02
C PRO A 92 13.96 12.77 -16.40
N GLU A 93 12.64 12.73 -16.54
CA GLU A 93 11.69 13.60 -15.88
C GLU A 93 10.64 12.77 -15.14
N VAL A 94 10.09 13.31 -14.06
CA VAL A 94 9.05 12.66 -13.27
C VAL A 94 7.80 13.52 -13.23
N HIS A 95 6.69 12.97 -13.71
CA HIS A 95 5.36 13.52 -13.46
C HIS A 95 4.84 12.96 -12.14
N CYS A 96 4.36 13.83 -11.26
CA CYS A 96 3.88 13.45 -9.94
C CYS A 96 2.47 14.02 -9.72
N ILE A 97 1.51 13.16 -9.36
CA ILE A 97 0.20 13.57 -8.85
C ILE A 97 0.19 13.38 -7.34
N VAL A 98 -0.25 14.40 -6.61
CA VAL A 98 -0.36 14.37 -5.15
C VAL A 98 -1.83 14.26 -4.78
N SER A 99 -2.19 13.31 -3.92
CA SER A 99 -3.56 13.14 -3.43
C SER A 99 -3.60 12.61 -2.01
N LYS A 100 -4.65 12.95 -1.27
CA LYS A 100 -4.97 12.32 0.02
C LYS A 100 -5.66 10.95 -0.15
N LEU A 101 -5.94 10.53 -1.39
CA LEU A 101 -6.64 9.30 -1.71
C LEU A 101 -5.69 8.24 -2.24
N GLY A 102 -5.79 7.01 -1.73
CA GLY A 102 -4.98 5.84 -2.11
C GLY A 102 -5.43 5.14 -3.41
N CYS A 103 -5.62 5.86 -4.51
CA CYS A 103 -6.17 5.30 -5.76
C CYS A 103 -5.09 5.05 -6.85
N PHE A 104 -4.24 4.04 -6.67
CA PHE A 104 -3.09 3.79 -7.56
C PHE A 104 -3.47 3.66 -9.03
N ASP A 105 -4.40 2.78 -9.38
CA ASP A 105 -4.74 2.54 -10.79
C ASP A 105 -5.35 3.78 -11.45
N LEU A 106 -6.17 4.54 -10.71
CA LEU A 106 -6.78 5.77 -11.21
C LEU A 106 -5.70 6.79 -11.57
N PHE A 107 -4.75 7.04 -10.67
CA PHE A 107 -3.71 8.05 -10.90
C PHE A 107 -2.64 7.56 -11.87
N ALA A 108 -2.32 6.25 -11.90
CA ALA A 108 -1.45 5.65 -12.90
C ALA A 108 -2.01 5.84 -14.30
N LYS A 109 -3.31 5.57 -14.53
CA LYS A 109 -3.98 5.80 -15.82
C LYS A 109 -3.91 7.26 -16.27
N ILE A 110 -4.07 8.21 -15.35
CA ILE A 110 -3.92 9.64 -15.68
C ILE A 110 -2.48 9.94 -16.10
N LEU A 111 -1.49 9.43 -15.37
CA LEU A 111 -0.07 9.66 -15.64
C LEU A 111 0.41 9.02 -16.95
N GLU A 112 -0.08 7.83 -17.28
CA GLU A 112 0.16 7.16 -18.56
C GLU A 112 -0.39 8.00 -19.72
N GLU A 113 -1.59 8.56 -19.56
CA GLU A 113 -2.19 9.44 -20.55
C GLU A 113 -1.43 10.79 -20.67
N VAL A 114 -0.89 11.31 -19.56
CA VAL A 114 0.01 12.47 -19.57
C VAL A 114 1.28 12.18 -20.36
N GLU A 115 1.91 11.03 -20.12
CA GLU A 115 3.11 10.60 -20.85
C GLU A 115 2.82 10.49 -22.35
N ARG A 116 1.76 9.77 -22.73
CA ARG A 116 1.35 9.60 -24.13
C ARG A 116 1.13 10.93 -24.85
N ARG A 117 0.44 11.88 -24.22
CA ARG A 117 0.24 13.23 -24.78
C ARG A 117 1.54 14.01 -24.89
N ARG A 118 2.44 13.87 -23.91
CA ARG A 118 3.72 14.57 -23.88
C ARG A 118 4.67 14.08 -24.98
N GLU A 119 4.62 12.79 -25.33
CA GLU A 119 5.37 12.24 -26.47
C GLU A 119 4.98 12.90 -27.79
N MET A 120 3.70 13.29 -27.93
CA MET A 120 3.20 13.99 -29.11
C MET A 120 3.54 15.48 -29.07
N SER A 121 3.15 16.17 -27.99
CA SER A 121 3.45 17.59 -27.78
C SER A 121 3.16 18.00 -26.34
N ALA A 122 4.11 18.69 -25.72
CA ALA A 122 3.96 19.22 -24.36
C ALA A 122 2.73 20.14 -24.20
N ALA A 123 2.27 20.78 -25.28
CA ALA A 123 1.09 21.66 -25.26
C ALA A 123 -0.22 20.90 -25.04
N LEU A 124 -0.26 19.58 -25.25
CA LEU A 124 -1.46 18.74 -25.12
C LEU A 124 -1.75 18.30 -23.69
N VAL A 125 -0.76 18.37 -22.80
CA VAL A 125 -0.88 17.93 -21.40
C VAL A 125 -1.80 18.87 -20.62
N TYR A 126 -1.65 20.18 -20.80
CA TYR A 126 -2.38 21.17 -20.01
C TYR A 126 -3.91 21.13 -20.25
N PRO A 127 -4.42 21.10 -21.51
CA PRO A 127 -5.85 20.92 -21.77
C PRO A 127 -6.41 19.62 -21.18
N PHE A 128 -5.65 18.53 -21.26
CA PHE A 128 -6.05 17.24 -20.68
C PHE A 128 -6.17 17.32 -19.16
N MET A 129 -5.16 17.85 -18.48
CA MET A 129 -5.19 17.99 -17.02
C MET A 129 -6.33 18.90 -16.55
N ARG A 130 -6.67 19.93 -17.33
CA ARG A 130 -7.87 20.74 -17.07
C ARG A 130 -9.14 19.91 -17.15
N SER A 131 -9.33 19.11 -18.21
CA SER A 131 -10.49 18.21 -18.34
C SER A 131 -10.59 17.20 -17.20
N VAL A 132 -9.46 16.66 -16.73
CA VAL A 132 -9.41 15.75 -15.58
C VAL A 132 -9.87 16.44 -14.29
N MET A 133 -9.48 17.69 -14.05
CA MET A 133 -9.90 18.44 -12.85
C MET A 133 -11.34 18.96 -12.92
N GLU A 134 -11.84 19.27 -14.11
CA GLU A 134 -13.23 19.70 -14.32
C GLU A 134 -14.21 18.53 -14.24
N ALA A 135 -13.76 17.31 -14.50
CA ALA A 135 -14.56 16.12 -14.33
C ALA A 135 -14.88 15.88 -12.84
N PRO A 136 -16.10 15.39 -12.52
CA PRO A 136 -16.43 15.03 -11.15
C PRO A 136 -15.50 13.90 -10.69
N PHE A 137 -14.94 14.03 -9.49
CA PHE A 137 -14.14 12.95 -8.94
C PHE A 137 -15.04 11.73 -8.66
N PRO A 138 -14.67 10.50 -9.08
CA PRO A 138 -15.56 9.35 -8.89
C PRO A 138 -15.83 9.08 -7.40
N ALA A 139 -17.09 8.78 -7.07
CA ALA A 139 -17.44 8.24 -5.76
C ALA A 139 -16.90 6.81 -5.60
N PRO A 140 -16.72 6.28 -4.37
CA PRO A 140 -16.27 4.89 -4.17
C PRO A 140 -17.11 3.89 -4.96
N GLY A 141 -16.46 2.98 -5.68
CA GLY A 141 -17.08 1.99 -6.58
C GLY A 141 -17.69 2.57 -7.86
N ARG A 142 -17.51 3.86 -8.15
CA ARG A 142 -18.06 4.52 -9.33
C ARG A 142 -16.98 4.85 -10.34
N THR A 143 -17.43 4.95 -11.58
CA THR A 143 -16.60 5.29 -12.73
C THR A 143 -17.05 6.63 -13.32
N VAL A 144 -16.09 7.45 -13.71
CA VAL A 144 -16.30 8.71 -14.44
C VAL A 144 -15.55 8.64 -15.76
N THR A 145 -16.10 9.30 -16.77
CA THR A 145 -15.47 9.42 -18.09
C THR A 145 -14.96 10.84 -18.30
N VAL A 146 -13.70 10.96 -18.68
CA VAL A 146 -13.06 12.23 -19.04
C VAL A 146 -12.94 12.27 -20.56
N LYS A 147 -13.71 13.16 -21.19
CA LYS A 147 -13.62 13.41 -22.62
C LYS A 147 -12.49 14.40 -22.87
N SER A 148 -11.61 14.08 -23.79
CA SER A 148 -10.51 14.97 -24.15
C SER A 148 -10.21 14.85 -25.63
N PHE A 149 -9.86 15.96 -26.25
CA PHE A 149 -9.48 15.98 -27.65
C PHE A 149 -8.00 15.65 -27.79
N LEU A 150 -7.67 14.85 -28.80
CA LEU A 150 -6.32 14.58 -29.23
C LEU A 150 -6.19 14.81 -30.74
N PRO A 151 -5.23 15.64 -31.20
CA PRO A 151 -4.99 15.82 -32.63
C PRO A 151 -4.67 14.48 -33.30
N GLY A 152 -5.33 14.19 -34.42
CA GLY A 152 -5.17 12.93 -35.17
C GLY A 152 -6.15 11.82 -34.76
N SER A 153 -6.42 11.64 -33.47
CA SER A 153 -7.37 10.63 -32.97
C SER A 153 -8.79 11.15 -32.74
N GLY A 154 -8.98 12.46 -32.64
CA GLY A 154 -10.28 13.08 -32.38
C GLY A 154 -10.65 13.10 -30.89
N ASN A 155 -11.92 12.87 -30.57
CA ASN A 155 -12.40 12.84 -29.18
C ASN A 155 -12.15 11.46 -28.57
N GLU A 156 -11.27 11.41 -27.57
CA GLU A 156 -10.99 10.21 -26.79
C GLU A 156 -11.69 10.26 -25.43
N VAL A 157 -12.01 9.09 -24.89
CA VAL A 157 -12.69 8.92 -23.61
C VAL A 157 -11.79 8.13 -22.67
N LEU A 158 -11.31 8.78 -21.62
CA LEU A 158 -10.59 8.11 -20.54
C LEU A 158 -11.56 7.72 -19.43
N THR A 159 -11.53 6.46 -19.01
CA THR A 159 -12.41 5.93 -17.98
C THR A 159 -11.66 5.79 -16.66
N LEU A 160 -12.09 6.52 -15.65
CA LEU A 160 -11.48 6.56 -14.32
C LEU A 160 -12.42 5.91 -13.30
N CYS A 161 -11.98 4.83 -12.67
CA CYS A 161 -12.73 4.11 -11.64
C CYS A 161 -12.09 4.35 -10.27
N ARG A 162 -12.91 4.69 -9.27
CA ARG A 162 -12.50 4.70 -7.86
C ARG A 162 -12.96 3.38 -7.23
N PRO A 163 -12.08 2.68 -6.48
CA PRO A 163 -12.41 1.39 -5.90
C PRO A 163 -13.42 1.59 -4.77
N VAL A 164 -14.10 0.53 -4.34
CA VAL A 164 -14.99 0.60 -3.18
C VAL A 164 -14.13 0.74 -1.92
N ASP A 165 -13.11 -0.11 -1.78
CA ASP A 165 -12.11 -0.08 -0.72
C ASP A 165 -10.69 -0.07 -1.32
N SER A 166 -10.10 1.13 -1.38
CA SER A 166 -8.77 1.35 -1.91
C SER A 166 -7.64 0.62 -1.17
N ARG A 167 -7.91 0.07 0.02
CA ARG A 167 -6.92 -0.67 0.80
C ARG A 167 -6.61 -2.06 0.22
N LEU A 168 -7.52 -2.62 -0.57
CA LEU A 168 -7.39 -3.98 -1.12
C LEU A 168 -7.38 -3.99 -2.66
N GLU A 169 -8.23 -3.17 -3.30
CA GLU A 169 -8.53 -3.29 -4.73
C GLU A 169 -7.46 -2.69 -5.67
N HIS A 170 -6.55 -1.85 -5.16
CA HIS A 170 -5.51 -1.18 -5.96
C HIS A 170 -4.10 -1.66 -5.68
N VAL A 171 -4.00 -2.85 -5.09
CA VAL A 171 -2.75 -3.38 -4.58
C VAL A 171 -2.34 -4.58 -5.40
N ASP A 172 -1.11 -4.54 -5.90
CA ASP A 172 -0.49 -5.62 -6.65
C ASP A 172 0.25 -6.57 -5.67
N PHE A 173 -0.46 -7.57 -5.16
CA PHE A 173 0.14 -8.61 -4.32
C PHE A 173 1.06 -9.55 -5.11
N GLY A 174 0.88 -9.63 -6.44
CA GLY A 174 1.73 -10.44 -7.31
C GLY A 174 3.18 -9.97 -7.28
N SER A 175 3.41 -8.65 -7.32
CA SER A 175 4.76 -8.08 -7.17
C SER A 175 5.44 -8.51 -5.87
N LEU A 176 4.72 -8.54 -4.75
CA LEU A 176 5.26 -8.93 -3.46
C LEU A 176 5.62 -10.42 -3.42
N LEU A 177 4.71 -11.28 -3.90
CA LEU A 177 4.90 -12.74 -3.97
C LEU A 177 5.97 -13.17 -4.99
N GLN A 178 6.28 -12.33 -5.98
CA GLN A 178 7.40 -12.55 -6.90
C GLN A 178 8.75 -12.22 -6.27
N CYS A 179 8.78 -11.30 -5.29
CA CYS A 179 10.03 -10.84 -4.66
C CYS A 179 10.34 -11.58 -3.36
N VAL A 180 9.33 -12.09 -2.65
CA VAL A 180 9.48 -12.69 -1.33
C VAL A 180 8.76 -14.03 -1.28
N SER A 181 9.47 -15.06 -0.82
CA SER A 181 8.88 -16.38 -0.57
C SER A 181 7.78 -16.32 0.49
N VAL A 182 6.81 -17.24 0.41
CA VAL A 182 5.66 -17.27 1.32
C VAL A 182 6.09 -17.29 2.79
N GLY A 183 7.08 -18.10 3.16
CA GLY A 183 7.58 -18.17 4.53
C GLY A 183 8.11 -16.83 5.05
N ARG A 184 8.95 -16.14 4.26
CA ARG A 184 9.50 -14.82 4.62
C ARG A 184 8.42 -13.75 4.61
N LEU A 185 7.46 -13.82 3.69
CA LEU A 185 6.32 -12.92 3.66
C LEU A 185 5.51 -12.99 4.96
N LEU A 186 5.28 -14.19 5.50
CA LEU A 186 4.57 -14.36 6.77
C LEU A 186 5.34 -13.79 7.96
N GLN A 187 6.68 -13.90 7.97
CA GLN A 187 7.54 -13.28 8.98
C GLN A 187 7.55 -11.75 8.91
N VAL A 188 7.56 -11.19 7.69
CA VAL A 188 7.42 -9.75 7.45
C VAL A 188 6.04 -9.27 7.91
N PHE A 189 4.98 -9.99 7.53
CA PHE A 189 3.62 -9.71 7.98
C PHE A 189 3.51 -9.72 9.51
N ALA A 190 4.10 -10.72 10.18
CA ALA A 190 4.09 -10.84 11.63
C ALA A 190 4.82 -9.67 12.31
N SER A 191 5.94 -9.24 11.73
CA SER A 191 6.70 -8.08 12.21
C SER A 191 5.91 -6.78 12.08
N LEU A 192 5.23 -6.58 10.95
CA LEU A 192 4.33 -5.44 10.76
C LEU A 192 3.10 -5.53 11.69
N LEU A 193 2.57 -6.72 11.94
CA LEU A 193 1.43 -6.92 12.83
C LEU A 193 1.74 -6.44 14.26
N LEU A 194 3.00 -6.57 14.71
CA LEU A 194 3.48 -6.09 16.00
C LEU A 194 4.11 -4.69 15.95
N GLU A 195 3.88 -3.93 14.88
CA GLU A 195 4.40 -2.57 14.71
C GLU A 195 5.93 -2.49 14.89
N ARG A 196 6.67 -3.39 14.25
CA ARG A 196 8.15 -3.34 14.23
C ARG A 196 8.68 -2.39 13.17
N ARG A 197 9.95 -2.04 13.28
CA ARG A 197 10.70 -1.29 12.27
C ARG A 197 11.08 -2.25 11.13
N VAL A 198 10.60 -1.98 9.92
CA VAL A 198 10.85 -2.82 8.75
C VAL A 198 11.40 -1.97 7.61
N ILE A 199 12.50 -2.44 7.00
CA ILE A 199 13.12 -1.83 5.82
C ILE A 199 13.07 -2.81 4.66
N PHE A 200 12.50 -2.39 3.55
CA PHE A 200 12.62 -3.09 2.28
C PHE A 200 13.76 -2.52 1.46
N VAL A 201 14.54 -3.39 0.83
CA VAL A 201 15.66 -3.03 -0.05
C VAL A 201 15.42 -3.62 -1.42
N ALA A 202 15.50 -2.80 -2.46
CA ALA A 202 15.42 -3.26 -3.86
C ALA A 202 16.18 -2.34 -4.82
N ASP A 203 16.38 -2.80 -6.04
CA ASP A 203 17.09 -2.06 -7.11
C ASP A 203 16.20 -1.06 -7.87
N LYS A 204 14.88 -1.15 -7.71
CA LYS A 204 13.88 -0.36 -8.44
C LYS A 204 12.87 0.31 -7.52
N HIS A 205 12.55 1.58 -7.80
CA HIS A 205 11.50 2.33 -7.08
C HIS A 205 10.14 1.65 -7.21
N SER A 206 9.84 1.13 -8.39
CA SER A 206 8.58 0.44 -8.68
C SER A 206 8.40 -0.84 -7.85
N VAL A 207 9.49 -1.55 -7.55
CA VAL A 207 9.47 -2.76 -6.70
C VAL A 207 9.26 -2.38 -5.25
N LEU A 208 10.06 -1.45 -4.72
CA LEU A 208 9.90 -0.93 -3.35
C LEU A 208 8.48 -0.44 -3.11
N SER A 209 7.99 0.47 -3.97
CA SER A 209 6.65 1.03 -3.89
C SER A 209 5.56 -0.05 -3.86
N ARG A 210 5.55 -0.97 -4.85
CA ARG A 210 4.49 -1.99 -4.94
C ARG A 210 4.55 -2.96 -3.77
N CYS A 211 5.73 -3.44 -3.40
CA CYS A 211 5.90 -4.38 -2.29
C CYS A 211 5.52 -3.74 -0.94
N SER A 212 5.92 -2.50 -0.68
CA SER A 212 5.58 -1.78 0.55
C SER A 212 4.07 -1.53 0.67
N HIS A 213 3.39 -1.12 -0.41
CA HIS A 213 1.93 -0.98 -0.40
C HIS A 213 1.22 -2.33 -0.23
N ALA A 214 1.71 -3.38 -0.89
CA ALA A 214 1.20 -4.73 -0.74
C ALA A 214 1.34 -5.25 0.70
N ALA A 215 2.51 -5.08 1.32
CA ALA A 215 2.73 -5.51 2.69
C ALA A 215 1.79 -4.81 3.69
N LEU A 216 1.52 -3.50 3.53
CA LEU A 216 0.54 -2.81 4.38
C LEU A 216 -0.90 -3.26 4.12
N ALA A 217 -1.26 -3.58 2.88
CA ALA A 217 -2.61 -4.04 2.55
C ALA A 217 -2.95 -5.38 3.22
N LEU A 218 -1.94 -6.22 3.49
CA LEU A 218 -2.10 -7.46 4.26
C LEU A 218 -2.60 -7.22 5.68
N LEU A 219 -2.46 -6.02 6.23
CA LEU A 219 -2.90 -5.66 7.59
C LEU A 219 -4.41 -5.35 7.67
N TYR A 220 -5.11 -5.31 6.54
CA TYR A 220 -6.55 -5.07 6.51
C TYR A 220 -7.31 -6.06 7.43
N PRO A 221 -8.20 -5.60 8.33
CA PRO A 221 -8.90 -4.31 8.33
C PRO A 221 -8.19 -3.18 9.08
N PHE A 222 -7.03 -3.45 9.66
CA PHE A 222 -6.26 -2.49 10.44
C PHE A 222 -5.55 -1.50 9.52
N THR A 223 -5.33 -0.30 10.03
CA THR A 223 -4.62 0.76 9.32
C THR A 223 -3.33 1.02 10.05
N TRP A 224 -2.19 0.85 9.38
CA TRP A 224 -0.88 1.23 9.90
C TRP A 224 -0.92 2.68 10.40
N GLN A 225 -0.48 2.93 11.64
CA GLN A 225 -0.55 4.27 12.26
C GLN A 225 0.78 5.04 12.21
N HIS A 226 1.86 4.36 11.86
CA HIS A 226 3.22 4.92 11.98
C HIS A 226 3.79 5.41 10.65
N THR A 227 5.04 5.86 10.69
CA THR A 227 5.77 6.35 9.51
C THR A 227 5.79 5.31 8.40
N PHE A 228 5.42 5.75 7.21
CA PHE A 228 5.39 4.91 6.02
C PHE A 228 6.00 5.67 4.83
N VAL A 229 7.14 5.20 4.36
CA VAL A 229 7.89 5.82 3.26
C VAL A 229 8.33 4.74 2.27
N PRO A 230 7.49 4.37 1.30
CA PRO A 230 7.78 3.28 0.35
C PRO A 230 9.09 3.44 -0.42
N VAL A 231 9.53 4.69 -0.62
CA VAL A 231 10.77 5.02 -1.33
C VAL A 231 11.43 6.20 -0.61
N LEU A 232 12.50 5.92 0.12
CA LEU A 232 13.25 6.90 0.91
C LEU A 232 14.44 7.46 0.09
N PRO A 233 14.58 8.79 -0.03
CA PRO A 233 15.75 9.41 -0.65
C PRO A 233 17.05 9.09 0.08
N ALA A 234 18.14 8.91 -0.67
CA ALA A 234 19.48 8.68 -0.11
C ALA A 234 19.92 9.81 0.84
N SER A 235 19.48 11.04 0.58
CA SER A 235 19.77 12.19 1.44
C SER A 235 18.99 12.22 2.76
N MET A 236 18.11 11.24 3.00
CA MET A 236 17.22 11.15 4.16
C MET A 236 17.31 9.79 4.86
N LEU A 237 18.44 9.06 4.69
CA LEU A 237 18.63 7.75 5.31
C LEU A 237 18.62 7.80 6.84
N ASP A 238 18.91 8.95 7.44
CA ASP A 238 18.85 9.21 8.87
C ASP A 238 17.46 8.97 9.49
N ILE A 239 16.39 9.05 8.68
CA ILE A 239 15.03 8.68 9.12
C ILE A 239 14.95 7.22 9.61
N SER A 240 15.81 6.34 9.09
CA SER A 240 15.87 4.94 9.53
C SER A 240 16.34 4.76 10.99
N CYS A 241 16.96 5.78 11.58
CA CYS A 241 17.36 5.79 12.99
C CYS A 241 16.19 6.15 13.95
N SER A 242 14.98 6.38 13.43
CA SER A 242 13.82 6.70 14.26
C SER A 242 13.53 5.58 15.28
N PRO A 243 13.29 5.91 16.56
CA PRO A 243 12.92 4.90 17.56
C PRO A 243 11.47 4.44 17.41
N THR A 244 10.63 5.13 16.63
CA THR A 244 9.25 4.73 16.41
C THR A 244 9.15 3.64 15.35
N PRO A 245 8.08 2.82 15.35
CA PRO A 245 7.83 1.89 14.26
C PRO A 245 7.79 2.58 12.90
N PHE A 246 8.22 1.89 11.85
CA PHE A 246 8.11 2.38 10.49
C PHE A 246 8.14 1.24 9.48
N LEU A 247 7.62 1.52 8.29
CA LEU A 247 7.92 0.74 7.08
C LEU A 247 8.53 1.69 6.05
N ILE A 248 9.79 1.47 5.71
CA ILE A 248 10.51 2.28 4.72
C ILE A 248 11.12 1.42 3.62
N GLY A 249 11.23 1.97 2.41
CA GLY A 249 11.93 1.34 1.29
C GLY A 249 13.19 2.09 0.92
N VAL A 250 14.31 1.39 0.77
CA VAL A 250 15.64 1.95 0.48
C VAL A 250 16.19 1.31 -0.79
N LEU A 251 16.81 2.10 -1.66
CA LEU A 251 17.44 1.56 -2.86
C LEU A 251 18.70 0.76 -2.50
N ALA A 252 18.91 -0.37 -3.18
CA ALA A 252 20.04 -1.27 -2.92
C ALA A 252 21.43 -0.59 -2.87
N PRO A 253 21.75 0.42 -3.70
CA PRO A 253 23.02 1.16 -3.59
C PRO A 253 23.22 1.88 -2.25
N CYS A 254 22.16 2.21 -1.53
CA CYS A 254 22.21 2.86 -0.22
C CYS A 254 22.41 1.86 0.94
N LEU A 255 22.31 0.55 0.69
CA LEU A 255 22.39 -0.48 1.74
C LEU A 255 23.70 -0.42 2.54
N PRO A 256 24.91 -0.23 1.95
CA PRO A 256 26.14 -0.12 2.74
C PRO A 256 26.10 1.03 3.74
N GLN A 257 25.65 2.23 3.30
CA GLN A 257 25.50 3.39 4.18
C GLN A 257 24.43 3.16 5.25
N LEU A 258 23.33 2.50 4.91
CA LEU A 258 22.27 2.14 5.85
C LEU A 258 22.80 1.25 6.99
N LEU A 259 23.67 0.28 6.68
CA LEU A 259 24.23 -0.65 7.67
C LEU A 259 25.27 0.01 8.60
N GLU A 260 25.80 1.18 8.24
CA GLU A 260 26.69 1.98 9.08
C GLU A 260 25.94 2.85 10.10
N LEU A 261 24.62 3.02 9.93
CA LEU A 261 23.78 3.80 10.83
C LEU A 261 23.48 3.02 12.12
N PRO A 262 23.31 3.72 13.27
CA PRO A 262 22.99 3.09 14.55
C PRO A 262 21.50 2.69 14.61
N ILE A 263 21.09 1.74 13.78
CA ILE A 263 19.71 1.26 13.71
C ILE A 263 19.56 0.03 14.59
N GLU A 264 18.74 0.13 15.63
CA GLU A 264 18.42 -0.99 16.53
C GLU A 264 17.05 -1.58 16.20
N GLU A 265 16.86 -2.85 16.56
CA GLU A 265 15.55 -3.55 16.50
C GLU A 265 14.81 -3.42 15.15
N VAL A 266 15.53 -3.63 14.05
CA VAL A 266 15.01 -3.50 12.68
C VAL A 266 15.07 -4.81 11.90
N LEU A 267 14.01 -5.10 11.16
CA LEU A 267 14.00 -6.15 10.14
C LEU A 267 14.37 -5.53 8.79
N ILE A 268 15.47 -5.97 8.19
CA ILE A 268 15.88 -5.51 6.85
C ILE A 268 15.72 -6.65 5.85
N VAL A 269 14.86 -6.44 4.84
CA VAL A 269 14.50 -7.44 3.83
C VAL A 269 15.01 -6.99 2.47
N ASP A 270 15.87 -7.81 1.88
CA ASP A 270 16.35 -7.65 0.51
C ASP A 270 15.38 -8.36 -0.44
N LEU A 271 14.55 -7.57 -1.11
CA LEU A 271 13.50 -8.03 -2.03
C LEU A 271 14.08 -8.57 -3.35
N CYS A 272 15.33 -8.23 -3.68
CA CYS A 272 15.98 -8.72 -4.89
C CYS A 272 16.53 -10.14 -4.69
N ALA A 273 16.97 -10.46 -3.48
CA ALA A 273 17.59 -11.74 -3.14
C ALA A 273 16.72 -12.65 -2.26
N ASP A 274 15.48 -12.26 -1.96
CA ASP A 274 14.57 -12.96 -1.04
C ASP A 274 15.27 -13.38 0.26
N ARG A 275 15.87 -12.42 0.97
CA ARG A 275 16.61 -12.69 2.21
C ARG A 275 16.47 -11.61 3.25
N PHE A 276 16.69 -11.98 4.51
CA PHE A 276 16.87 -11.01 5.59
C PHE A 276 18.34 -10.63 5.71
N VAL A 277 18.62 -9.33 5.60
CA VAL A 277 19.95 -8.76 5.86
C VAL A 277 20.15 -8.60 7.36
N VAL A 278 19.10 -8.21 8.07
CA VAL A 278 19.04 -8.11 9.54
C VAL A 278 17.72 -8.72 9.99
N GLN A 279 17.75 -9.48 11.08
CA GLN A 279 16.59 -10.15 11.70
C GLN A 279 16.68 -10.04 13.22
N LEU A 280 15.53 -10.13 13.88
CA LEU A 280 15.37 -10.09 15.34
C LEU A 280 15.42 -11.50 15.96
N GLY A 281 15.09 -12.52 15.17
CA GLY A 281 15.27 -13.93 15.51
C GLY A 281 14.04 -14.61 16.12
N ASP A 282 12.92 -13.91 16.25
CA ASP A 282 11.65 -14.44 16.78
C ASP A 282 10.49 -14.36 15.77
N GLU A 283 10.74 -13.90 14.54
CA GLU A 283 9.72 -13.63 13.54
C GLU A 283 8.89 -14.86 13.15
N ASP A 284 9.50 -16.05 13.21
CA ASP A 284 8.84 -17.34 12.94
C ASP A 284 7.92 -17.82 14.06
N CYS A 285 8.02 -17.23 15.25
CA CYS A 285 7.30 -17.63 16.45
C CYS A 285 6.13 -16.69 16.81
N ILE A 286 5.96 -15.58 16.10
CA ILE A 286 4.93 -14.58 16.39
C ILE A 286 3.51 -15.10 16.06
N LEU A 287 3.35 -15.74 14.90
CA LEU A 287 2.03 -16.15 14.42
C LEU A 287 1.57 -17.48 15.06
N PRO A 288 0.28 -17.63 15.37
CA PRO A 288 -0.28 -18.90 15.81
C PRO A 288 -0.11 -19.97 14.73
N SER A 289 0.58 -21.07 15.05
CA SER A 289 0.98 -22.11 14.07
C SER A 289 -0.15 -22.61 13.16
N LYS A 290 -1.36 -22.81 13.69
CA LYS A 290 -2.51 -23.23 12.87
C LYS A 290 -2.95 -22.19 11.84
N LEU A 291 -2.96 -20.92 12.22
CA LEU A 291 -3.34 -19.82 11.32
C LEU A 291 -2.24 -19.56 10.30
N GLN A 292 -0.97 -19.62 10.73
CA GLN A 292 0.18 -19.52 9.85
C GLN A 292 0.19 -20.64 8.79
N ALA A 293 0.01 -21.89 9.21
CA ALA A 293 -0.04 -23.03 8.29
C ALA A 293 -1.17 -22.90 7.26
N ALA A 294 -2.35 -22.42 7.69
CA ALA A 294 -3.47 -22.20 6.78
C ALA A 294 -3.21 -21.09 5.76
N LEU A 295 -2.61 -19.96 6.19
CA LEU A 295 -2.19 -18.89 5.29
C LEU A 295 -1.11 -19.38 4.31
N GLN A 296 -0.08 -20.06 4.84
CA GLN A 296 1.02 -20.59 4.05
C GLN A 296 0.51 -21.50 2.95
N GLN A 297 -0.35 -22.46 3.29
CA GLN A 297 -0.93 -23.38 2.32
C GLN A 297 -1.68 -22.65 1.20
N ILE A 298 -2.53 -21.67 1.52
CA ILE A 298 -3.28 -20.94 0.48
C ILE A 298 -2.36 -20.15 -0.44
N LEU A 299 -1.31 -19.55 0.10
CA LEU A 299 -0.37 -18.77 -0.68
C LEU A 299 0.56 -19.66 -1.53
N GLU A 300 0.90 -20.85 -1.05
CA GLU A 300 1.66 -21.85 -1.82
C GLU A 300 0.81 -22.46 -2.93
N ASP A 301 -0.42 -22.87 -2.62
CA ASP A 301 -1.37 -23.50 -3.55
C ASP A 301 -2.10 -22.49 -4.46
N ARG A 302 -1.74 -21.20 -4.40
CA ARG A 302 -2.43 -20.08 -5.08
C ARG A 302 -2.67 -20.33 -6.57
N GLU A 303 -1.69 -20.91 -7.27
CA GLU A 303 -1.78 -21.14 -8.71
C GLU A 303 -2.79 -22.24 -9.05
N GLU A 304 -2.86 -23.29 -8.22
CA GLU A 304 -3.83 -24.36 -8.37
C GLU A 304 -5.25 -23.86 -8.05
N ILE A 305 -5.41 -23.12 -6.96
CA ILE A 305 -6.69 -22.54 -6.55
C ILE A 305 -7.27 -21.63 -7.66
N LEU A 306 -6.42 -20.81 -8.29
CA LEU A 306 -6.84 -19.94 -9.40
C LEU A 306 -7.21 -20.74 -10.65
N ARG A 307 -6.43 -21.76 -11.03
CA ARG A 307 -6.73 -22.63 -12.19
C ARG A 307 -8.05 -23.38 -12.04
N GLN A 308 -8.39 -23.84 -10.84
CA GLN A 308 -9.65 -24.53 -10.58
C GLN A 308 -10.88 -23.60 -10.72
N GLN A 309 -10.68 -22.28 -10.65
CA GLN A 309 -11.76 -21.28 -10.76
C GLN A 309 -11.93 -20.73 -12.18
N ASP A 310 -10.85 -20.66 -12.97
CA ASP A 310 -10.84 -20.09 -14.32
C ASP A 310 -11.40 -21.03 -15.42
N GLY A 311 -12.09 -22.12 -15.05
CA GLY A 311 -12.72 -23.05 -15.99
C GLY A 311 -13.80 -22.45 -16.91
N ASP A 312 -14.15 -21.16 -16.78
CA ASP A 312 -15.23 -20.54 -17.56
C ASP A 312 -15.05 -19.03 -17.89
N SER A 313 -13.90 -18.39 -17.63
CA SER A 313 -13.72 -16.95 -17.96
C SER A 313 -12.25 -16.55 -18.12
N SER A 314 -11.90 -16.04 -19.31
CA SER A 314 -10.60 -15.43 -19.63
C SER A 314 -10.47 -14.01 -19.02
N GLY A 315 -10.60 -13.91 -17.69
CA GLY A 315 -10.44 -12.66 -16.93
C GLY A 315 -9.00 -12.47 -16.42
N ASP A 316 -8.68 -11.22 -16.08
CA ASP A 316 -7.37 -10.74 -15.62
C ASP A 316 -6.82 -11.54 -14.41
N GLN A 317 -5.89 -12.48 -14.65
CA GLN A 317 -5.31 -13.39 -13.64
C GLN A 317 -4.73 -12.64 -12.43
N GLN A 318 -4.23 -11.41 -12.65
CA GLN A 318 -3.67 -10.57 -11.60
C GLN A 318 -4.74 -10.11 -10.59
N ALA A 319 -5.94 -9.75 -11.09
CA ALA A 319 -7.07 -9.39 -10.24
C ALA A 319 -7.55 -10.59 -9.41
N GLY A 320 -7.52 -11.79 -9.98
CA GLY A 320 -7.83 -13.04 -9.28
C GLY A 320 -6.86 -13.32 -8.13
N LEU A 321 -5.55 -13.17 -8.38
CA LEU A 321 -4.52 -13.34 -7.35
C LEU A 321 -4.69 -12.35 -6.19
N SER A 322 -4.86 -11.06 -6.49
CA SER A 322 -5.01 -10.05 -5.44
C SER A 322 -6.27 -10.27 -4.60
N ALA A 323 -7.37 -10.74 -5.21
CA ALA A 323 -8.58 -11.11 -4.49
C ALA A 323 -8.38 -12.32 -3.57
N LEU A 324 -7.69 -13.37 -4.05
CA LEU A 324 -7.36 -14.56 -3.26
C LEU A 324 -6.51 -14.20 -2.03
N VAL A 325 -5.45 -13.41 -2.22
CA VAL A 325 -4.57 -12.97 -1.13
C VAL A 325 -5.35 -12.13 -0.13
N SER A 326 -6.14 -11.15 -0.60
CA SER A 326 -6.97 -10.32 0.27
C SER A 326 -7.93 -11.15 1.12
N GLU A 327 -8.63 -12.11 0.53
CA GLU A 327 -9.58 -12.97 1.25
C GLU A 327 -8.86 -13.87 2.28
N ALA A 328 -7.67 -14.39 1.95
CA ALA A 328 -6.88 -15.20 2.88
C ALA A 328 -6.49 -14.42 4.15
N PHE A 329 -6.01 -13.18 4.00
CA PHE A 329 -5.64 -12.33 5.13
C PHE A 329 -6.85 -11.78 5.89
N VAL A 330 -7.94 -11.43 5.20
CA VAL A 330 -9.22 -11.10 5.86
C VAL A 330 -9.69 -12.28 6.72
N ARG A 331 -9.58 -13.52 6.21
CA ARG A 331 -9.96 -14.71 6.95
C ARG A 331 -9.08 -14.92 8.18
N PHE A 332 -7.77 -14.68 8.07
CA PHE A 332 -6.86 -14.68 9.22
C PHE A 332 -7.35 -13.72 10.31
N PHE A 333 -7.70 -12.48 9.97
CA PHE A 333 -8.21 -11.52 10.96
C PHE A 333 -9.60 -11.85 11.48
N VAL A 334 -10.48 -12.44 10.68
CA VAL A 334 -11.79 -12.90 11.16
C VAL A 334 -11.63 -13.99 12.23
N GLU A 335 -10.69 -14.92 12.04
CA GLU A 335 -10.38 -15.94 13.05
C GLU A 335 -9.66 -15.32 14.27
N LEU A 336 -8.81 -14.31 14.07
CA LEU A 336 -8.06 -13.65 15.16
C LEU A 336 -8.93 -12.75 16.04
N VAL A 337 -9.76 -11.91 15.44
CA VAL A 337 -10.48 -10.82 16.12
C VAL A 337 -11.97 -10.74 15.77
N GLY A 338 -12.51 -11.58 14.89
CA GLY A 338 -13.89 -11.46 14.40
C GLY A 338 -14.98 -11.56 15.47
N HIS A 339 -14.65 -12.12 16.65
CA HIS A 339 -15.54 -12.21 17.81
C HIS A 339 -15.58 -10.94 18.67
N TYR A 340 -14.82 -9.89 18.34
CA TYR A 340 -14.80 -8.63 19.09
C TYR A 340 -16.20 -8.04 19.39
N PRO A 341 -17.25 -8.13 18.53
CA PRO A 341 -18.53 -7.51 18.82
C PRO A 341 -19.21 -8.08 20.07
N HIS A 342 -18.98 -9.35 20.42
CA HIS A 342 -19.50 -9.98 21.63
C HIS A 342 -18.87 -9.44 22.93
N HIS A 343 -17.78 -8.70 22.81
CA HIS A 343 -17.02 -8.16 23.93
C HIS A 343 -17.04 -6.63 23.96
N MET A 344 -17.83 -5.99 23.09
CA MET A 344 -18.11 -4.56 23.15
C MET A 344 -19.29 -4.33 24.08
N VAL A 345 -19.04 -3.71 25.24
CA VAL A 345 -20.08 -3.43 26.24
C VAL A 345 -20.33 -1.94 26.32
N GLU A 346 -21.59 -1.54 26.43
CA GLU A 346 -21.95 -0.14 26.61
C GLU A 346 -21.75 0.25 28.07
N SER A 347 -20.85 1.21 28.29
CA SER A 347 -20.60 1.81 29.60
C SER A 347 -21.77 2.70 30.03
N SER A 348 -21.82 3.07 31.31
CA SER A 348 -22.86 3.95 31.89
C SER A 348 -23.01 5.30 31.17
N ASN A 349 -21.97 5.71 30.45
CA ASN A 349 -21.91 6.97 29.72
C ASN A 349 -22.39 6.85 28.26
N GLY A 350 -22.92 5.68 27.84
CA GLY A 350 -23.37 5.42 26.46
C GLY A 350 -22.24 5.20 25.45
N ILE A 351 -21.00 5.03 25.94
CA ILE A 351 -19.82 4.74 25.13
C ILE A 351 -19.65 3.22 25.12
N LYS A 352 -19.50 2.63 23.93
CA LYS A 352 -19.13 1.22 23.80
C LYS A 352 -17.63 1.09 24.08
N GLU A 353 -17.24 0.09 24.85
CA GLU A 353 -15.86 -0.20 25.21
C GLU A 353 -15.57 -1.70 25.04
N LEU A 354 -14.38 -2.04 24.54
CA LEU A 354 -13.94 -3.43 24.44
C LEU A 354 -13.49 -3.97 25.81
N GLN A 355 -14.13 -5.03 26.29
CA GLN A 355 -13.66 -5.80 27.44
C GLN A 355 -12.42 -6.64 27.06
N ARG A 356 -11.24 -5.99 27.05
CA ARG A 356 -9.96 -6.55 26.57
C ARG A 356 -9.65 -7.95 27.12
N ASP A 357 -9.76 -8.14 28.43
CA ASP A 357 -9.46 -9.42 29.06
C ASP A 357 -10.43 -10.53 28.66
N ASN A 358 -11.72 -10.23 28.60
CA ASN A 358 -12.75 -11.19 28.20
C ASN A 358 -12.61 -11.56 26.73
N PHE A 359 -12.35 -10.57 25.87
CA PHE A 359 -12.09 -10.75 24.45
C PHE A 359 -10.90 -11.68 24.18
N ARG A 360 -9.79 -11.47 24.89
CA ARG A 360 -8.61 -12.34 24.79
C ARG A 360 -8.90 -13.74 25.34
N LYS A 361 -9.46 -13.85 26.55
CA LYS A 361 -9.65 -15.13 27.23
C LYS A 361 -10.70 -16.02 26.57
N SER A 362 -11.70 -15.45 25.90
CA SER A 362 -12.76 -16.19 25.20
C SER A 362 -12.27 -16.94 23.96
N HIS A 363 -11.14 -16.53 23.36
CA HIS A 363 -10.62 -17.20 22.18
C HIS A 363 -10.12 -18.63 22.53
N PRO A 364 -10.54 -19.70 21.83
CA PRO A 364 -10.25 -21.09 22.22
C PRO A 364 -8.76 -21.47 22.06
N SER A 365 -8.05 -20.93 21.06
CA SER A 365 -6.64 -21.25 20.80
C SER A 365 -5.68 -20.51 21.73
N ARG A 366 -4.79 -21.25 22.43
CA ARG A 366 -3.73 -20.68 23.28
C ARG A 366 -2.76 -19.79 22.50
N GLY A 367 -2.32 -20.22 21.31
CA GLY A 367 -1.40 -19.43 20.48
C GLY A 367 -2.02 -18.11 20.04
N VAL A 368 -3.31 -18.11 19.71
CA VAL A 368 -4.03 -16.86 19.41
C VAL A 368 -4.12 -15.95 20.63
N ARG A 369 -4.39 -16.48 21.83
CA ARG A 369 -4.39 -15.66 23.06
C ARG A 369 -3.02 -15.02 23.34
N GLN A 370 -1.92 -15.71 23.01
CA GLN A 370 -0.57 -15.16 23.13
C GLN A 370 -0.32 -14.05 22.11
N LEU A 371 -0.69 -14.26 20.84
CA LEU A 371 -0.59 -13.19 19.84
C LEU A 371 -1.45 -11.98 20.22
N LEU A 372 -2.70 -12.20 20.64
CA LEU A 372 -3.61 -11.12 21.07
C LEU A 372 -3.04 -10.33 22.26
N GLN A 373 -2.30 -10.98 23.17
CA GLN A 373 -1.64 -10.27 24.27
C GLN A 373 -0.69 -9.18 23.78
N LEU A 374 0.03 -9.42 22.69
CA LEU A 374 0.95 -8.44 22.11
C LEU A 374 0.22 -7.50 21.15
N PHE A 375 -0.59 -8.06 20.25
CA PHE A 375 -1.26 -7.32 19.19
C PHE A 375 -2.23 -6.28 19.72
N MET A 376 -2.93 -6.55 20.83
CA MET A 376 -3.88 -5.60 21.39
C MET A 376 -3.23 -4.32 21.94
N ASP A 377 -1.91 -4.32 22.19
CA ASP A 377 -1.15 -3.16 22.68
C ASP A 377 -0.61 -2.28 21.52
N THR A 378 -0.88 -2.67 20.27
CA THR A 378 -0.51 -1.89 19.07
C THR A 378 -1.43 -0.68 18.84
N GLN A 379 -0.90 0.37 18.21
CA GLN A 379 -1.69 1.53 17.78
C GLN A 379 -2.72 1.16 16.72
N MET A 380 -2.40 0.22 15.84
CA MET A 380 -3.33 -0.35 14.86
C MET A 380 -4.58 -0.93 15.52
N PHE A 381 -4.42 -1.74 16.57
CA PHE A 381 -5.56 -2.32 17.28
C PHE A 381 -6.35 -1.24 18.02
N ALA A 382 -5.67 -0.30 18.68
CA ALA A 382 -6.32 0.83 19.35
C ALA A 382 -7.18 1.66 18.38
N GLY A 383 -6.63 2.05 17.23
CA GLY A 383 -7.36 2.79 16.20
C GLY A 383 -8.53 2.00 15.61
N PHE A 384 -8.38 0.68 15.42
CA PHE A 384 -9.47 -0.19 14.98
C PHE A 384 -10.63 -0.19 15.98
N ILE A 385 -10.35 -0.36 17.28
CA ILE A 385 -11.40 -0.37 18.30
C ILE A 385 -12.04 1.01 18.44
N GLN A 386 -11.25 2.08 18.48
CA GLN A 386 -11.77 3.45 18.57
C GLN A 386 -12.77 3.77 17.44
N ASP A 387 -12.48 3.35 16.20
CA ASP A 387 -13.42 3.48 15.09
C ASP A 387 -14.74 2.72 15.35
N LYS A 388 -14.70 1.55 16.01
CA LYS A 388 -15.92 0.81 16.39
C LYS A 388 -16.70 1.44 17.52
N GLU A 389 -16.02 2.08 18.46
CA GLU A 389 -16.64 2.78 19.59
C GLU A 389 -17.38 4.04 19.11
N LEU A 390 -16.81 4.75 18.12
CA LEU A 390 -17.38 5.98 17.55
C LEU A 390 -18.45 5.73 16.48
N ARG A 391 -18.44 4.57 15.81
CA ARG A 391 -19.40 4.26 14.74
C ARG A 391 -20.83 4.07 15.27
N LYS A 392 -21.70 5.04 14.94
CA LYS A 392 -23.17 4.96 15.15
C LYS A 392 -23.96 4.29 14.01
N GLY A 393 -23.27 3.69 13.03
CA GLY A 393 -23.84 2.93 11.92
C GLY A 393 -23.64 3.59 10.54
N GLY A 394 -23.40 2.78 9.51
CA GLY A 394 -23.37 3.23 8.11
C GLY A 394 -22.26 2.59 7.26
N GLY A 395 -22.37 1.30 6.97
CA GLY A 395 -21.50 0.56 6.03
C GLY A 395 -20.70 -0.56 6.69
N ARG A 396 -20.90 -1.81 6.24
CA ARG A 396 -20.02 -2.94 6.59
C ARG A 396 -18.96 -3.05 5.50
N GLY A 397 -17.69 -2.94 5.86
CA GLY A 397 -16.60 -3.30 4.95
C GLY A 397 -16.53 -4.82 4.76
N LEU A 398 -15.55 -5.26 3.98
CA LEU A 398 -15.35 -6.69 3.71
C LEU A 398 -15.14 -7.46 5.01
N PHE A 399 -14.29 -6.96 5.91
CA PHE A 399 -14.04 -7.59 7.21
C PHE A 399 -15.31 -7.70 8.05
N GLU A 400 -16.12 -6.65 8.19
CA GLU A 400 -17.33 -6.70 9.02
C GLU A 400 -18.37 -7.67 8.44
N THR A 401 -18.44 -7.75 7.11
CA THR A 401 -19.31 -8.70 6.41
C THR A 401 -18.86 -10.14 6.68
N ARG A 402 -17.55 -10.40 6.62
CA ARG A 402 -16.98 -11.72 6.89
C ARG A 402 -17.03 -12.11 8.37
N ALA A 403 -16.81 -11.16 9.27
CA ALA A 403 -16.93 -11.37 10.72
C ALA A 403 -18.38 -11.71 11.10
N ALA A 404 -19.37 -10.97 10.60
CA ALA A 404 -20.78 -11.30 10.83
C ALA A 404 -21.13 -12.71 10.33
N ALA A 405 -20.77 -13.04 9.09
CA ALA A 405 -21.02 -14.36 8.52
C ALA A 405 -20.31 -15.49 9.28
N TYR A 406 -19.14 -15.21 9.87
CA TYR A 406 -18.43 -16.16 10.73
C TYR A 406 -19.18 -16.40 12.04
N LEU A 407 -19.68 -15.33 12.68
CA LEU A 407 -20.48 -15.42 13.90
C LEU A 407 -21.82 -16.12 13.68
N ASP A 408 -22.47 -15.91 12.53
CA ASP A 408 -23.73 -16.60 12.20
C ASP A 408 -23.51 -18.11 11.95
N SER A 409 -22.30 -18.49 11.51
CA SER A 409 -21.92 -19.90 11.32
C SER A 409 -21.53 -20.62 12.62
N TYR A 410 -21.68 -19.97 13.79
CA TYR A 410 -21.57 -20.58 15.10
C TYR A 410 -22.92 -21.15 15.56
N PRO A 411 -23.28 -22.36 15.10
CA PRO A 411 -23.78 -23.37 16.01
C PRO A 411 -22.81 -24.54 16.03
N GLU A 412 -22.45 -24.97 17.24
CA GLU A 412 -21.69 -26.17 17.59
C GLU A 412 -20.16 -26.13 17.56
N SER A 413 -19.64 -26.73 18.63
CA SER A 413 -18.28 -26.81 19.13
C SER A 413 -17.38 -27.70 18.29
N GLU A 414 -17.16 -27.38 17.01
CA GLU A 414 -16.10 -28.03 16.24
C GLU A 414 -14.76 -27.26 16.35
N PRO A 415 -13.64 -27.96 16.56
CA PRO A 415 -12.33 -27.32 16.70
C PRO A 415 -11.90 -26.59 15.42
N CYS A 416 -11.45 -25.34 15.56
CA CYS A 416 -10.86 -24.56 14.48
C CYS A 416 -9.63 -25.29 13.90
N GLY A 417 -9.65 -25.53 12.58
CA GLY A 417 -8.64 -26.29 11.85
C GLY A 417 -8.56 -25.89 10.38
N VAL A 418 -7.47 -26.31 9.72
CA VAL A 418 -7.14 -25.99 8.31
C VAL A 418 -8.31 -26.29 7.37
N ASN A 419 -9.01 -27.41 7.58
CA ASN A 419 -10.19 -27.77 6.79
C ASN A 419 -11.35 -26.76 6.89
N LYS A 420 -11.57 -26.10 8.04
CA LYS A 420 -12.60 -25.04 8.17
C LYS A 420 -12.13 -23.73 7.52
N PHE A 421 -10.83 -23.46 7.56
CA PHE A 421 -10.22 -22.31 6.88
C PHE A 421 -10.36 -22.44 5.35
N LEU A 422 -10.01 -23.60 4.79
CA LEU A 422 -10.10 -23.89 3.35
C LEU A 422 -11.55 -24.03 2.85
N LYS A 423 -12.44 -24.70 3.59
CA LYS A 423 -13.88 -24.81 3.24
C LYS A 423 -14.57 -23.44 3.15
N GLY A 424 -14.13 -22.46 3.95
CA GLY A 424 -14.62 -21.08 3.89
C GLY A 424 -14.25 -20.36 2.59
N LEU A 425 -13.09 -20.68 2.02
CA LEU A 425 -12.57 -20.08 0.78
C LEU A 425 -13.36 -20.54 -0.46
N GLY A 426 -13.56 -21.85 -0.60
CA GLY A 426 -14.16 -22.47 -1.80
C GLY A 426 -15.62 -22.07 -2.05
N ASN A 427 -16.39 -21.78 -0.99
CA ASN A 427 -17.80 -21.39 -1.13
C ASN A 427 -18.00 -19.87 -1.38
N LYS A 428 -16.98 -19.01 -1.20
CA LYS A 428 -17.19 -17.56 -1.04
C LYS A 428 -16.32 -16.64 -1.92
N MET A 429 -15.34 -17.17 -2.68
CA MET A 429 -14.67 -16.39 -3.75
C MET A 429 -15.64 -15.95 -4.87
N LYS A 430 -16.81 -16.61 -5.03
CA LYS A 430 -17.89 -16.17 -5.94
C LYS A 430 -18.51 -14.80 -5.59
N LEU A 431 -18.36 -14.31 -4.35
CA LEU A 431 -18.95 -13.06 -3.90
C LEU A 431 -18.09 -11.81 -4.18
N LEU A 432 -16.80 -11.98 -4.50
CA LEU A 432 -15.90 -10.88 -4.90
C LEU A 432 -16.01 -10.55 -6.40
N GLN A 433 -16.69 -11.39 -7.18
CA GLN A 433 -16.96 -11.18 -8.61
C GLN A 433 -18.28 -10.42 -8.88
N ILE A 434 -18.98 -9.97 -7.84
CA ILE A 434 -20.18 -9.15 -8.02
C ILE A 434 -19.71 -7.73 -8.38
N LYS A 435 -19.60 -7.50 -9.70
CA LYS A 435 -19.36 -6.21 -10.35
C LYS A 435 -20.43 -5.18 -10.05
#